data_AF-A0A9E2TVG1-F1
#
_entry.id   AF-A0A9E2TVG1-F1
#
_cell.length_a   1.000
_cell.length_b   1.000
_cell.length_c   1.000
_cell.angle_alpha   90.00
_cell.angle_beta   90.00
_cell.angle_gamma   90.00
#
_symmetry.space_group_name_H-M   'P 1'
#
loop_
_entity.id
_entity.type
_entity.pdbx_description
1 polymer ?
#
loop_
_entity_poly.entity_id
_entity_poly.type
_entity_poly.pdbx_seq_one_letter_code
_entity_poly.pdbx_strand_id
1 'polypeptide(L)'
;MKTLFIGTLIYLTIVSTGYAQEENKTLGKIIDDLTYKWDDEAKELNSYEGLAKFCINEEYRLGVINLLKDIHHYDSVLYDRLIKATRFGKETHEIKKTIEEIQKFEEGYDMKSFIHFLHTECSARNEIEHNAKNLKDEIGFYSYDGQIYVLENELNKYVSHITKRVDHIREHVHHLHIE
;
A
#
# COMPACT_ATOMS: atom_id res chain seq x y z
N MET A 1 48.16 -54.14 -25.00
CA MET A 1 47.52 -53.56 -26.20
C MET A 1 46.14 -53.07 -25.80
N LYS A 2 45.84 -51.79 -26.10
CA LYS A 2 44.56 -51.22 -26.58
C LYS A 2 43.26 -51.78 -25.96
N THR A 3 42.31 -51.03 -25.41
CA THR A 3 41.93 -49.61 -25.42
C THR A 3 40.64 -49.48 -24.59
N LEU A 4 40.48 -48.33 -23.92
CA LEU A 4 39.25 -47.55 -23.64
C LEU A 4 37.88 -48.25 -23.47
N PHE A 5 37.14 -47.88 -22.41
CA PHE A 5 35.97 -46.98 -22.56
C PHE A 5 35.63 -46.32 -21.22
N ILE A 6 35.82 -44.98 -21.18
CA ILE A 6 35.39 -44.09 -20.09
C ILE A 6 33.91 -43.81 -20.33
N GLY A 7 33.04 -44.30 -19.45
CA GLY A 7 31.62 -43.97 -19.44
C GLY A 7 31.34 -42.82 -18.48
N THR A 8 31.27 -41.60 -19.00
CA THR A 8 30.89 -40.40 -18.26
C THR A 8 29.38 -40.43 -17.97
N LEU A 9 28.99 -40.54 -16.71
CA LEU A 9 27.60 -40.40 -16.27
C LEU A 9 27.24 -38.90 -16.24
N ILE A 10 26.47 -38.44 -17.23
CA ILE A 10 25.91 -37.08 -17.24
C ILE A 10 24.65 -37.10 -16.38
N TYR A 11 24.74 -36.56 -15.16
CA TYR A 11 23.57 -36.24 -14.34
C TYR A 11 22.90 -34.99 -14.93
N LEU A 12 21.77 -35.19 -15.61
CA LEU A 12 20.88 -34.10 -16.01
C LEU A 12 20.17 -33.59 -14.74
N THR A 13 20.64 -32.48 -14.18
CA THR A 13 19.85 -31.71 -13.22
C THR A 13 18.77 -30.97 -14.00
N ILE A 14 17.54 -31.49 -13.92
CA ILE A 14 16.35 -30.75 -14.36
C ILE A 14 16.20 -29.59 -13.37
N VAL A 15 16.72 -28.42 -13.74
CA VAL A 15 16.38 -27.16 -13.08
C VAL A 15 14.94 -26.88 -13.45
N SER A 16 14.02 -27.24 -12.57
CA SER A 16 12.63 -26.79 -12.66
C SER A 16 12.61 -25.28 -12.39
N THR A 17 12.81 -24.47 -13.43
CA THR A 17 12.38 -23.08 -13.40
C THR A 17 10.86 -23.08 -13.42
N GLY A 18 10.28 -23.15 -12.22
CA GLY A 18 8.90 -22.77 -11.98
C GLY A 18 8.77 -21.29 -12.30
N TYR A 19 8.61 -20.95 -13.57
CA TYR A 19 8.02 -19.68 -13.94
C TYR A 19 6.60 -19.71 -13.40
N ALA A 20 6.37 -19.00 -12.29
CA ALA A 20 5.04 -18.63 -11.87
C ALA A 20 4.37 -17.97 -13.08
N GLN A 21 3.37 -18.63 -13.63
CA GLN A 21 2.55 -18.07 -14.69
C GLN A 21 1.85 -16.84 -14.09
N GLU A 22 2.27 -15.65 -14.50
CA GLU A 22 1.57 -14.40 -14.21
C GLU A 22 0.16 -14.58 -14.80
N GLU A 23 -0.80 -14.87 -13.92
CA GLU A 23 -2.20 -14.90 -14.29
C GLU A 23 -2.50 -13.52 -14.87
N ASN A 24 -2.95 -13.43 -16.13
CA ASN A 24 -3.37 -12.15 -16.74
C ASN A 24 -4.58 -11.63 -15.95
N LYS A 25 -4.33 -10.98 -14.82
CA LYS A 25 -5.35 -10.40 -13.97
C LYS A 25 -5.93 -9.19 -14.69
N THR A 26 -7.24 -9.09 -14.60
CA THR A 26 -8.00 -8.01 -15.18
C THR A 26 -7.88 -6.76 -14.25
N LEU A 27 -8.13 -5.56 -14.75
CA LEU A 27 -7.80 -4.32 -14.00
C LEU A 27 -8.59 -4.22 -12.69
N GLY A 28 -9.88 -4.56 -12.72
CA GLY A 28 -10.72 -4.59 -11.55
C GLY A 28 -10.27 -5.63 -10.52
N LYS A 29 -9.82 -6.81 -10.96
CA LYS A 29 -9.24 -7.82 -10.06
C LYS A 29 -7.96 -7.32 -9.38
N ILE A 30 -7.13 -6.57 -10.12
CA ILE A 30 -5.92 -5.97 -9.55
C ILE A 30 -6.28 -4.93 -8.49
N ILE A 31 -7.23 -4.04 -8.80
CA ILE A 31 -7.69 -3.02 -7.84
C ILE A 31 -8.30 -3.69 -6.60
N ASP A 32 -9.16 -4.70 -6.76
CA ASP A 32 -9.69 -5.49 -5.65
C ASP A 32 -8.58 -6.08 -4.77
N ASP A 33 -7.61 -6.77 -5.38
CA ASP A 33 -6.49 -7.38 -4.65
C ASP A 33 -5.66 -6.35 -3.88
N LEU A 34 -5.45 -5.16 -4.46
CA LEU A 34 -4.72 -4.07 -3.82
C LEU A 34 -5.52 -3.43 -2.68
N THR A 35 -6.82 -3.20 -2.86
CA THR A 35 -7.69 -2.71 -1.78
C THR A 35 -7.70 -3.66 -0.60
N TYR A 36 -7.84 -4.97 -0.83
CA TYR A 36 -7.81 -5.94 0.27
C TYR A 36 -6.47 -5.94 1.02
N LYS A 37 -5.35 -5.88 0.30
CA LYS A 37 -4.03 -5.77 0.92
C LYS A 37 -3.91 -4.48 1.73
N TRP A 38 -4.43 -3.38 1.20
CA TRP A 38 -4.45 -2.11 1.91
C TRP A 38 -5.29 -2.17 3.18
N ASP A 39 -6.48 -2.78 3.14
CA ASP A 39 -7.33 -2.90 4.33
C ASP A 39 -6.66 -3.68 5.46
N ASP A 40 -5.93 -4.73 5.11
CA ASP A 40 -5.18 -5.52 6.09
C ASP A 40 -3.98 -4.74 6.63
N GLU A 41 -3.24 -4.06 5.75
CA GLU A 41 -2.10 -3.24 6.14
C GLU A 41 -2.52 -2.02 6.99
N ALA A 42 -3.64 -1.39 6.64
CA ALA A 42 -4.20 -0.25 7.36
C ALA A 42 -4.53 -0.63 8.80
N LYS A 43 -5.10 -1.81 9.05
CA LYS A 43 -5.39 -2.29 10.42
C LYS A 43 -4.14 -2.37 11.29
N GLU A 44 -3.03 -2.85 10.71
CA GLU A 44 -1.75 -2.94 11.41
C GLU A 44 -1.15 -1.54 11.63
N LEU A 45 -1.00 -0.77 10.55
CA LEU A 45 -0.36 0.55 10.54
C LEU A 45 -1.06 1.54 11.48
N ASN A 46 -2.36 1.38 11.72
CA ASN A 46 -3.19 2.22 12.59
C ASN A 46 -2.89 2.16 14.09
N SER A 47 -1.96 1.30 14.51
CA SER A 47 -1.55 1.15 15.90
C SER A 47 -0.18 1.75 16.15
N TYR A 48 0.12 2.12 17.40
CA TYR A 48 1.45 2.56 17.80
C TYR A 48 2.52 1.51 17.53
N GLU A 49 2.17 0.22 17.70
CA GLU A 49 3.06 -0.90 17.41
C GLU A 49 3.32 -1.03 15.90
N GLY A 50 2.29 -0.93 15.07
CA GLY A 50 2.40 -0.93 13.61
C GLY A 50 3.22 0.25 13.10
N LEU A 51 3.00 1.46 13.64
CA LEU A 51 3.83 2.62 13.36
C LEU A 51 5.28 2.37 13.78
N ALA A 52 5.52 1.87 15.00
CA ALA A 52 6.86 1.57 15.47
C ALA A 52 7.58 0.59 14.53
N LYS A 53 6.88 -0.46 14.09
CA LYS A 53 7.36 -1.43 13.10
C LYS A 53 7.70 -0.74 11.77
N PHE A 54 6.85 0.16 11.27
CA PHE A 54 7.13 0.95 10.06
C PHE A 54 8.40 1.81 10.23
N CYS A 55 8.59 2.41 11.40
CA CYS A 55 9.74 3.29 11.63
C CYS A 55 11.06 2.53 11.70
N ILE A 56 11.09 1.34 12.30
CA ILE A 56 12.33 0.61 12.61
C ILE A 56 12.66 -0.52 11.62
N ASN A 57 11.65 -1.13 11.00
CA ASN A 57 11.82 -2.24 10.07
C ASN A 57 11.77 -1.73 8.62
N GLU A 58 12.93 -1.72 7.96
CA GLU A 58 13.06 -1.25 6.58
C GLU A 58 12.26 -2.09 5.58
N GLU A 59 12.25 -3.42 5.73
CA GLU A 59 11.52 -4.30 4.82
C GLU A 59 10.01 -4.04 4.89
N TYR A 60 9.47 -3.96 6.10
CA TYR A 60 8.06 -3.65 6.32
C TYR A 60 7.71 -2.26 5.80
N ARG A 61 8.54 -1.24 6.10
CA ARG A 61 8.38 0.13 5.57
C ARG A 61 8.32 0.15 4.05
N LEU A 62 9.25 -0.52 3.38
CA LEU A 62 9.29 -0.60 1.92
C LEU A 62 8.07 -1.35 1.38
N GLY A 63 7.60 -2.39 2.07
CA GLY A 63 6.37 -3.11 1.74
C GLY A 63 5.15 -2.20 1.70
N VAL A 64 4.92 -1.43 2.77
CA VAL A 64 3.80 -0.47 2.86
C VAL A 64 3.90 0.61 1.78
N ILE A 65 5.10 1.19 1.57
CA ILE A 65 5.33 2.21 0.54
C ILE A 65 5.05 1.67 -0.85
N ASN A 66 5.51 0.45 -1.15
CA ASN A 66 5.29 -0.17 -2.45
C ASN A 66 3.81 -0.53 -2.67
N LEU A 67 3.11 -0.99 -1.63
CA LEU A 67 1.68 -1.25 -1.72
C LEU A 67 0.90 0.01 -2.12
N LEU A 68 1.14 1.14 -1.44
CA LEU A 68 0.45 2.39 -1.78
C LEU A 68 0.88 2.90 -3.17
N LYS A 69 2.15 2.74 -3.54
CA LYS A 69 2.64 3.08 -4.87
C LYS A 69 1.94 2.28 -5.97
N ASP A 70 1.70 0.99 -5.74
CA ASP A 70 0.98 0.14 -6.68
C ASP A 70 -0.49 0.57 -6.80
N ILE A 71 -1.13 0.97 -5.70
CA ILE A 71 -2.49 1.54 -5.72
C ILE A 71 -2.53 2.79 -6.62
N HIS A 72 -1.69 3.79 -6.36
CA HIS A 72 -1.62 5.01 -7.18
C HIS A 72 -1.30 4.71 -8.65
N HIS A 73 -0.45 3.71 -8.91
CA HIS A 73 -0.14 3.28 -10.26
C HIS A 73 -1.40 2.77 -10.98
N TYR A 74 -2.14 1.86 -10.38
CA TYR A 74 -3.32 1.28 -11.01
C TYR A 74 -4.52 2.25 -11.05
N ASP A 75 -4.60 3.20 -10.12
CA ASP A 75 -5.54 4.32 -10.20
C ASP A 75 -5.23 5.24 -11.38
N SER A 76 -3.95 5.50 -11.67
CA SER A 76 -3.53 6.23 -12.86
C SER A 76 -3.88 5.47 -14.15
N VAL A 77 -3.69 4.14 -14.18
CA VAL A 77 -4.08 3.28 -15.32
C VAL A 77 -5.60 3.32 -15.53
N LEU A 78 -6.38 3.24 -14.45
CA LEU A 78 -7.83 3.38 -14.49
C LEU A 78 -8.23 4.75 -15.03
N TYR A 79 -7.66 5.83 -14.51
CA TYR A 79 -7.90 7.20 -14.97
C TYR A 79 -7.68 7.33 -16.48
N ASP A 80 -6.54 6.86 -17.00
CA ASP A 80 -6.24 6.92 -18.44
C ASP A 80 -7.26 6.15 -19.29
N ARG A 81 -7.69 4.97 -18.82
CA ARG A 81 -8.73 4.17 -19.48
C ARG A 81 -10.05 4.92 -19.54
N LEU A 82 -10.44 5.58 -18.44
CA LEU A 82 -11.67 6.35 -18.33
C LEU A 82 -11.64 7.62 -19.19
N ILE A 83 -10.54 8.38 -19.18
CA ILE A 83 -10.35 9.54 -20.05
C ILE A 83 -10.39 9.15 -21.53
N LYS A 84 -9.84 7.99 -21.89
CA LYS A 84 -9.96 7.48 -23.26
C LYS A 84 -11.43 7.19 -23.60
N ALA A 85 -12.18 6.58 -22.69
CA ALA A 85 -13.61 6.30 -22.91
C ALA A 85 -14.44 7.57 -23.12
N THR A 86 -14.19 8.64 -22.35
CA THR A 86 -14.89 9.93 -22.51
C THR A 86 -14.59 10.56 -23.87
N ARG A 87 -13.34 10.50 -24.35
CA ARG A 87 -12.96 10.99 -25.69
C ARG A 87 -13.67 10.30 -26.84
N PHE A 88 -14.10 9.04 -26.66
CA PHE A 88 -14.88 8.29 -27.65
C PHE A 88 -16.39 8.37 -27.43
N GLY A 89 -16.87 9.34 -26.64
CA GLY A 89 -18.30 9.58 -26.43
C GLY A 89 -19.00 8.55 -25.53
N LYS A 90 -18.25 7.75 -24.76
CA LYS A 90 -18.80 6.79 -23.80
C LYS A 90 -18.92 7.36 -22.38
N GLU A 91 -18.94 8.67 -22.26
CA GLU A 91 -19.00 9.35 -20.97
C GLU A 91 -20.33 9.05 -20.24
N THR A 92 -20.22 8.60 -18.99
CA THR A 92 -21.36 8.38 -18.08
C THR A 92 -21.17 9.19 -16.80
N HIS A 93 -22.24 9.35 -16.02
CA HIS A 93 -22.14 9.97 -14.69
C HIS A 93 -21.13 9.23 -13.81
N GLU A 94 -21.15 7.89 -13.86
CA GLU A 94 -20.23 7.05 -13.09
C GLU A 94 -18.77 7.29 -13.48
N ILE A 95 -18.47 7.33 -14.79
CA ILE A 95 -17.10 7.62 -15.28
C ILE A 95 -16.61 8.98 -14.77
N LYS A 96 -17.44 10.03 -14.79
CA LYS A 96 -17.06 11.35 -14.27
C LYS A 96 -16.73 11.28 -12.79
N LYS A 97 -17.60 10.65 -12.02
CA LYS A 97 -17.44 10.53 -10.57
C LYS A 97 -16.18 9.73 -10.22
N THR A 98 -15.89 8.63 -10.91
CA THR A 98 -14.67 7.85 -10.71
C THR A 98 -13.41 8.67 -11.01
N ILE A 99 -13.41 9.41 -12.13
CA ILE A 99 -12.29 10.31 -12.49
C ILE A 99 -12.07 11.36 -11.37
N GLU A 100 -13.13 12.00 -10.89
CA GLU A 100 -13.05 12.99 -9.80
C GLU A 100 -12.55 12.38 -8.49
N GLU A 101 -12.96 11.16 -8.14
CA GLU A 101 -12.50 10.48 -6.92
C GLU A 101 -11.01 10.11 -7.01
N ILE A 102 -10.54 9.62 -8.17
CA ILE A 102 -9.11 9.37 -8.39
C ILE A 102 -8.31 10.68 -8.25
N GLN A 103 -8.77 11.76 -8.88
CA GLN A 103 -8.10 13.07 -8.77
C GLN A 103 -8.01 13.56 -7.33
N LYS A 104 -9.10 13.46 -6.55
CA LYS A 104 -9.08 13.85 -5.13
C LYS A 104 -8.13 12.98 -4.31
N PHE A 105 -8.00 11.71 -4.66
CA PHE A 105 -7.07 10.81 -3.98
C PHE A 105 -5.62 11.21 -4.27
N GLU A 106 -5.27 11.41 -5.54
CA GLU A 106 -3.95 11.87 -5.97
C GLU A 106 -3.59 13.26 -5.41
N GLU A 107 -4.53 14.20 -5.34
CA GLU A 107 -4.26 15.55 -4.82
C GLU A 107 -4.11 15.58 -3.29
N GLY A 108 -4.92 14.78 -2.58
CA GLY A 108 -4.98 14.82 -1.12
C GLY A 108 -4.00 13.88 -0.42
N TYR A 109 -3.61 12.79 -1.08
CA TYR A 109 -2.88 11.68 -0.48
C TYR A 109 -1.84 11.08 -1.42
N ASP A 110 -1.15 11.92 -2.22
CA ASP A 110 -0.03 11.46 -3.03
C ASP A 110 1.07 10.77 -2.21
N MET A 111 1.91 9.99 -2.89
CA MET A 111 3.05 9.30 -2.29
C MET A 111 3.96 10.22 -1.48
N LYS A 112 4.13 11.47 -1.92
CA LYS A 112 5.00 12.43 -1.24
C LYS A 112 4.41 12.82 0.12
N SER A 113 3.12 13.11 0.16
CA SER A 113 2.38 13.48 1.36
C SER A 113 2.31 12.31 2.32
N PHE A 114 2.09 11.09 1.82
CA PHE A 114 2.11 9.87 2.62
C PHE A 114 3.47 9.64 3.30
N ILE A 115 4.57 9.69 2.54
CA ILE A 115 5.92 9.50 3.07
C ILE A 115 6.25 10.62 4.07
N HIS A 116 5.90 11.86 3.76
CA HIS A 116 6.15 12.99 4.65
C HIS A 116 5.39 12.85 5.98
N PHE A 117 4.12 12.44 5.92
CA PHE A 117 3.30 12.18 7.09
C PHE A 117 3.93 11.10 7.96
N LEU A 118 4.21 9.90 7.43
CA LEU A 118 4.79 8.81 8.23
C LEU A 118 6.19 9.12 8.77
N HIS A 119 7.02 9.89 8.05
CA HIS A 119 8.29 10.37 8.61
C HIS A 119 8.09 11.32 9.81
N THR A 120 7.05 12.15 9.76
CA THR A 120 6.67 13.04 10.87
C THR A 120 6.21 12.22 12.07
N GLU A 121 5.32 11.24 11.84
CA GLU A 121 4.86 10.30 12.87
C GLU A 121 6.01 9.51 13.49
N CYS A 122 6.96 9.03 12.67
CA CYS A 122 8.16 8.34 13.17
C CYS A 122 9.06 9.24 14.01
N SER A 123 9.15 10.52 13.67
CA SER A 123 9.94 11.48 14.44
C SER A 123 9.30 11.73 15.81
N ALA A 124 7.98 11.94 15.83
CA ALA A 124 7.21 12.09 17.08
C ALA A 124 7.30 10.82 17.94
N ARG A 125 7.15 9.63 17.35
CA ARG A 125 7.34 8.35 18.03
C ARG A 125 8.72 8.25 18.68
N ASN A 126 9.78 8.59 17.95
CA ASN A 126 11.14 8.55 18.49
C ASN A 126 11.35 9.55 19.64
N GLU A 127 10.71 10.72 19.60
CA GLU A 127 10.73 11.70 20.69
C GLU A 127 10.05 11.17 21.96
N ILE A 128 8.87 10.53 21.82
CA ILE A 128 8.17 9.88 22.93
C ILE A 128 9.08 8.84 23.60
N GLU A 129 9.69 7.98 22.80
CA GLU A 129 10.54 6.88 23.29
C GLU A 129 11.82 7.40 23.94
N HIS A 130 12.43 8.44 23.38
CA HIS A 130 13.61 9.09 23.97
C HIS A 130 13.30 9.66 25.36
N ASN A 131 12.11 10.24 25.53
CA ASN A 131 11.67 10.88 26.77
C ASN A 131 10.85 9.96 27.70
N ALA A 132 10.75 8.67 27.40
CA ALA A 132 9.82 7.74 28.04
C ALA A 132 9.92 7.72 29.58
N LYS A 133 11.12 7.92 30.15
CA LYS A 133 11.30 7.97 31.61
C LYS A 133 10.66 9.20 32.23
N ASN A 134 10.82 10.38 31.59
CA ASN A 134 10.28 11.64 32.10
C ASN A 134 8.75 11.67 31.93
N LEU A 135 8.25 11.12 30.82
CA LEU A 135 6.82 11.06 30.51
C LEU A 135 6.01 10.13 31.43
N LYS A 136 6.66 9.28 32.23
CA LYS A 136 5.97 8.42 33.22
C LYS A 136 5.44 9.19 34.43
N ASP A 137 6.08 10.31 34.76
CA ASP A 137 5.69 11.14 35.90
C ASP A 137 4.68 12.23 35.50
N GLU A 138 4.43 12.39 34.19
CA GLU A 138 3.46 13.32 33.62
C GLU A 138 2.03 12.73 33.61
N ILE A 139 1.02 13.59 33.45
CA ILE A 139 -0.40 13.22 33.56
C ILE A 139 -1.17 13.60 32.28
N GLY A 140 -2.17 12.79 31.92
CA GLY A 140 -3.09 13.09 30.81
C GLY A 140 -2.37 13.05 29.47
N PHE A 141 -2.64 14.01 28.58
CA PHE A 141 -2.03 14.07 27.24
C PHE A 141 -0.51 14.26 27.26
N TYR A 142 0.07 14.69 28.38
CA TYR A 142 1.52 14.82 28.53
C TYR A 142 2.20 13.55 29.04
N SER A 143 1.43 12.56 29.51
CA SER A 143 1.99 11.28 29.92
C SER A 143 2.43 10.45 28.72
N TYR A 144 3.25 9.43 28.96
CA TYR A 144 3.69 8.50 27.93
C TYR A 144 2.51 7.91 27.14
N ASP A 145 1.52 7.37 27.85
CA ASP A 145 0.31 6.80 27.24
C ASP A 145 -0.55 7.87 26.55
N GLY A 146 -0.59 9.08 27.10
CA GLY A 146 -1.31 10.21 26.49
C GLY A 146 -0.73 10.64 25.16
N GLN A 147 0.60 10.70 25.06
CA GLN A 147 1.32 11.02 23.82
C GLN A 147 1.14 9.91 22.78
N ILE A 148 1.21 8.64 23.19
CA ILE A 148 0.90 7.50 22.32
C ILE A 148 -0.52 7.63 21.75
N TYR A 149 -1.50 7.91 22.62
CA TYR A 149 -2.90 8.06 22.20
C TYR A 149 -3.10 9.20 21.19
N VAL A 150 -2.42 10.35 21.37
CA VAL A 150 -2.48 11.45 20.41
C VAL A 150 -1.92 11.01 19.05
N LEU A 151 -0.74 10.39 19.05
CA LEU A 151 -0.08 9.91 17.85
C LEU A 151 -0.94 8.88 17.10
N GLU A 152 -1.48 7.88 17.81
CA GLU A 152 -2.38 6.89 17.21
C GLU A 152 -3.62 7.54 16.59
N ASN A 153 -4.21 8.56 17.20
CA ASN A 153 -5.38 9.23 16.63
C ASN A 153 -5.05 10.00 15.33
N GLU A 154 -3.90 10.66 15.27
CA GLU A 154 -3.46 11.37 14.07
C GLU A 154 -3.20 10.39 12.92
N LEU A 155 -2.49 9.30 13.21
CA LEU A 155 -2.24 8.19 12.29
C LEU A 155 -3.54 7.55 11.78
N ASN A 156 -4.44 7.18 12.71
CA ASN A 156 -5.73 6.58 12.39
C ASN A 156 -6.57 7.46 11.46
N LYS A 157 -6.60 8.77 11.71
CA LYS A 157 -7.34 9.71 10.88
C LYS A 157 -6.79 9.74 9.45
N TYR A 158 -5.47 9.79 9.32
CA TYR A 158 -4.82 9.85 8.01
C TYR A 158 -5.02 8.57 7.20
N VAL A 159 -4.73 7.41 7.79
CA VAL A 159 -4.88 6.10 7.14
C VAL A 159 -6.36 5.79 6.84
N SER A 160 -7.29 6.17 7.72
CA SER A 160 -8.74 6.02 7.46
C SER A 160 -9.19 6.82 6.24
N HIS A 161 -8.62 8.00 6.01
CA HIS A 161 -8.96 8.78 4.82
C HIS A 161 -8.46 8.12 3.53
N ILE A 162 -7.24 7.55 3.53
CA ILE A 162 -6.72 6.78 2.38
C ILE A 162 -7.62 5.57 2.12
N THR A 163 -7.92 4.80 3.17
CA THR A 163 -8.78 3.61 3.09
C THR A 163 -10.12 3.92 2.42
N LYS A 164 -10.80 5.00 2.87
CA LYS A 164 -12.06 5.44 2.25
C LYS A 164 -11.93 5.78 0.76
N ARG A 165 -10.82 6.37 0.33
CA ARG A 165 -10.60 6.71 -1.08
C ARG A 165 -10.42 5.46 -1.93
N VAL A 166 -9.56 4.55 -1.46
CA VAL A 166 -9.32 3.25 -2.10
C VAL A 166 -10.62 2.44 -2.21
N ASP A 167 -11.41 2.39 -1.14
CA ASP A 167 -12.73 1.73 -1.12
C ASP A 167 -13.71 2.33 -2.13
N HIS A 168 -13.83 3.66 -2.17
CA HIS A 168 -14.72 4.34 -3.11
C HIS A 168 -14.31 4.08 -4.56
N ILE A 169 -13.02 4.12 -4.88
CA ILE A 169 -12.52 3.84 -6.24
C ILE A 169 -12.84 2.40 -6.63
N ARG A 170 -12.64 1.44 -5.71
CA ARG A 170 -13.01 0.05 -5.92
C ARG A 170 -14.51 -0.14 -6.17
N GLU A 171 -15.37 0.50 -5.38
CA GLU A 171 -16.83 0.47 -5.58
C GLU A 171 -17.20 0.98 -6.99
N HIS A 172 -16.57 2.07 -7.41
CA HIS A 172 -16.74 2.63 -8.75
C HIS A 172 -16.31 1.66 -9.87
N VAL A 173 -15.19 0.96 -9.69
CA VAL A 173 -14.71 -0.07 -10.63
C VAL A 173 -15.76 -1.18 -10.80
N HIS A 174 -16.42 -1.60 -9.71
CA HIS A 174 -17.49 -2.60 -9.77
C HIS A 174 -18.73 -2.07 -10.51
N HIS A 175 -19.15 -0.83 -10.26
CA HIS A 175 -20.27 -0.21 -10.98
C HIS A 175 -20.00 0.00 -12.47
N LEU A 176 -18.74 0.21 -12.84
CA LEU A 176 -18.31 0.33 -14.23
C LEU A 176 -18.11 -1.02 -14.93
N HIS A 177 -18.30 -2.13 -14.20
CA HIS A 177 -18.04 -3.49 -14.69
C HIS A 177 -16.67 -3.63 -15.34
N ILE A 178 -15.67 -2.98 -14.74
CA ILE A 178 -14.29 -3.09 -15.19
C ILE A 178 -13.78 -4.43 -14.69
N GLU A 179 -13.72 -5.39 -15.61
CA GLU A 179 -12.92 -6.60 -15.42
C GLU A 179 -11.46 -6.19 -15.37
#